data_AF-A0A954H364-F1
#
_entry.id   AF-A0A954H364-F1
#
_cell.length_a   1.000
_cell.length_b   1.000
_cell.length_c   1.000
_cell.angle_alpha   90.00
_cell.angle_beta   90.00
_cell.angle_gamma   90.00
#
_symmetry.space_group_name_H-M   'P 1'
#
loop_
_entity.id
_entity.type
_entity.pdbx_description
1 polymer ?
#
loop_
_entity_poly.entity_id
_entity_poly.type
_entity_poly.pdbx_seq_one_letter_code
_entity_poly.pdbx_strand_id
1 'polypeptide(L)'
;MNFEGEKSESILRLAELTDIFYERTNATLASVMVDKCIRTDSPNLRTKLRHHSAPPGYIRGSLIRERDWFDYLLEYYSILEIAGALQSLPDPLPDELKNRALQDLSHPAVRLYYERHYPLLLPQLFRRRLETGEGVQVQFGANGAEDSREKAYYLFSVFIGLATWMCNDPEIETFQWFLDDGMRGGFKIRDTIRVIRNRDQFANSITKSESKRNTLDKSIIGFQKFVEFCIRFHQLLESAHPFPVLQGQLWQFFEYWFVALSDKVGRYVLEAVQHFADWEPLDNLDRQQAKKEVEEYVRLAQTSISSLLARNGLASGGGLAGP
;
A
#
# COMPACT_ATOMS: atom_id res chain seq x y z
N MET A 1 2.59 17.22 13.73
CA MET A 1 3.64 16.41 14.40
C MET A 1 4.92 16.70 13.66
N ASN A 2 5.84 17.45 14.29
CA ASN A 2 7.17 17.70 13.72
C ASN A 2 8.02 16.46 14.01
N PHE A 3 8.48 15.79 12.95
CA PHE A 3 9.45 14.72 13.05
C PHE A 3 10.85 15.32 13.25
N GLU A 4 11.13 15.79 14.46
CA GLU A 4 12.49 16.18 14.86
C GLU A 4 12.95 15.23 15.98
N GLY A 5 13.78 14.25 15.61
CA GLY A 5 14.32 13.26 16.55
C GLY A 5 15.47 12.47 15.94
N GLU A 6 16.66 12.68 16.51
CA GLU A 6 17.89 11.87 16.46
C GLU A 6 18.54 11.58 15.09
N LYS A 7 19.58 12.36 14.78
CA LYS A 7 20.60 12.05 13.78
C LYS A 7 21.36 10.77 14.15
N SER A 8 20.89 9.63 13.66
CA SER A 8 21.70 8.46 13.30
C SER A 8 20.79 7.39 12.68
N GLU A 9 20.24 7.64 11.49
CA GLU A 9 19.46 6.61 10.79
C GLU A 9 20.37 5.68 9.99
N SER A 10 20.42 4.43 10.45
CA SER A 10 20.86 3.28 9.66
C SER A 10 20.13 3.31 8.32
N ILE A 11 20.86 3.49 7.22
CA ILE A 11 20.33 3.19 5.88
C ILE A 11 19.82 1.76 5.95
N LEU A 12 18.51 1.57 5.72
CA LEU A 12 17.91 0.25 5.74
C LEU A 12 18.66 -0.66 4.78
N ARG A 13 19.27 -1.70 5.33
CA ARG A 13 20.12 -2.62 4.57
C ARG A 13 19.26 -3.64 3.86
N LEU A 14 19.79 -4.19 2.77
CA LEU A 14 19.14 -5.29 2.03
C LEU A 14 18.66 -6.43 2.97
N ALA A 15 19.43 -6.76 3.99
CA ALA A 15 19.07 -7.79 4.97
C ALA A 15 17.80 -7.41 5.77
N GLU A 16 17.66 -6.15 6.19
CA GLU A 16 16.49 -5.67 6.93
C GLU A 16 15.24 -5.65 6.05
N LEU A 17 15.37 -5.18 4.79
CA LEU A 17 14.26 -5.21 3.84
C LEU A 17 13.82 -6.65 3.52
N THR A 18 14.76 -7.58 3.44
CA THR A 18 14.50 -9.00 3.19
C THR A 18 13.80 -9.65 4.40
N ASP A 19 14.27 -9.40 5.61
CA ASP A 19 13.61 -9.90 6.82
C ASP A 19 12.15 -9.41 6.90
N ILE A 20 11.93 -8.09 6.73
CA ILE A 20 10.61 -7.46 6.90
C ILE A 20 9.63 -7.92 5.82
N PHE A 21 9.98 -7.82 4.54
CA PHE A 21 9.04 -7.98 3.43
C PHE A 21 9.07 -9.37 2.78
N TYR A 22 10.11 -10.17 3.03
CA TYR A 22 10.26 -11.49 2.41
C TYR A 22 10.18 -12.64 3.42
N GLU A 23 11.03 -12.64 4.46
CA GLU A 23 11.15 -13.78 5.38
C GLU A 23 10.01 -13.86 6.40
N ARG A 24 9.54 -12.71 6.91
CA ARG A 24 8.42 -12.63 7.87
C ARG A 24 7.04 -12.66 7.21
N THR A 25 6.99 -12.71 5.89
CA THR A 25 5.74 -12.76 5.11
C THR A 25 5.61 -14.13 4.42
N ASN A 26 4.55 -14.30 3.64
CA ASN A 26 4.39 -15.50 2.81
C ASN A 26 5.05 -15.36 1.41
N ALA A 27 5.87 -14.34 1.17
CA ALA A 27 6.57 -14.16 -0.11
C ALA A 27 7.45 -15.37 -0.46
N THR A 28 8.12 -15.96 0.54
CA THR A 28 8.89 -17.20 0.40
C THR A 28 8.05 -18.36 -0.14
N LEU A 29 6.79 -18.48 0.27
CA LEU A 29 5.88 -19.53 -0.20
C LEU A 29 5.51 -19.34 -1.68
N ALA A 30 5.26 -18.10 -2.13
CA ALA A 30 5.03 -17.80 -3.54
C ALA A 30 6.25 -18.15 -4.40
N SER A 31 7.44 -17.79 -3.92
CA SER A 31 8.72 -18.13 -4.55
C SER A 31 8.89 -19.65 -4.68
N VAL A 32 8.66 -20.42 -3.61
CA VAL A 32 8.68 -21.90 -3.64
C VAL A 32 7.64 -22.49 -4.62
N MET A 33 6.49 -21.82 -4.79
CA MET A 33 5.48 -22.26 -5.76
C MET A 33 5.94 -22.06 -7.20
N VAL A 34 6.61 -20.95 -7.53
CA VAL A 34 7.21 -20.72 -8.86
C VAL A 34 8.19 -21.85 -9.18
N ASP A 35 9.10 -22.13 -8.25
CA ASP A 35 10.06 -23.22 -8.33
C ASP A 35 9.42 -24.58 -8.63
N LYS A 36 8.37 -24.90 -7.87
CA LYS A 36 7.66 -26.16 -8.02
C LYS A 36 7.00 -26.23 -9.41
N CYS A 37 6.42 -25.13 -9.90
CA CYS A 37 5.79 -25.11 -11.21
C CYS A 37 6.82 -25.28 -12.34
N ILE A 38 7.97 -24.63 -12.25
CA ILE A 38 9.08 -24.80 -13.20
C ILE A 38 9.55 -26.26 -13.22
N ARG A 39 9.76 -26.87 -12.05
CA ARG A 39 10.27 -28.26 -11.95
C ARG A 39 9.26 -29.32 -12.41
N THR A 40 7.96 -29.05 -12.26
CA THR A 40 6.91 -30.06 -12.51
C THR A 40 6.12 -29.81 -13.80
N ASP A 41 6.47 -28.77 -14.56
CA ASP A 41 5.74 -28.29 -15.74
C ASP A 41 4.22 -28.17 -15.49
N SER A 42 3.85 -27.75 -14.27
CA SER A 42 2.46 -27.74 -13.85
C SER A 42 1.74 -26.49 -14.36
N PRO A 43 0.67 -26.59 -15.17
CA PRO A 43 -0.09 -25.43 -15.66
C PRO A 43 -0.91 -24.73 -14.56
N ASN A 44 -0.78 -25.16 -13.31
CA ASN A 44 -1.62 -24.73 -12.19
C ASN A 44 -1.42 -23.25 -11.85
N LEU A 45 -0.20 -22.71 -11.98
CA LEU A 45 0.08 -21.34 -11.53
C LEU A 45 -0.72 -20.27 -12.29
N ARG A 46 -0.92 -20.45 -13.60
CA ARG A 46 -1.76 -19.54 -14.41
C ARG A 46 -3.22 -19.54 -13.93
N THR A 47 -3.72 -20.69 -13.50
CA THR A 47 -5.06 -20.82 -12.95
C THR A 47 -5.16 -20.14 -11.59
N LYS A 48 -4.13 -20.27 -10.74
CA LYS A 48 -4.08 -19.62 -9.41
C LYS A 48 -4.03 -18.11 -9.52
N LEU A 49 -3.21 -17.59 -10.44
CA LEU A 49 -2.97 -16.15 -10.63
C LEU A 49 -3.91 -15.51 -11.66
N ARG A 50 -5.09 -16.07 -11.92
CA ARG A 50 -6.06 -15.46 -12.85
C ARG A 50 -6.73 -14.24 -12.23
N HIS A 51 -7.21 -13.32 -13.07
CA HIS A 51 -8.03 -12.20 -12.62
C HIS A 51 -9.31 -12.67 -11.90
N HIS A 52 -9.71 -11.95 -10.84
CA HIS A 52 -10.87 -12.32 -10.01
C HIS A 52 -12.20 -12.27 -10.76
N SER A 53 -12.32 -11.46 -11.83
CA SER A 53 -13.52 -11.39 -12.68
C SER A 53 -13.61 -12.48 -13.75
N ALA A 54 -12.59 -13.34 -13.89
CA ALA A 54 -12.63 -14.44 -14.85
C ALA A 54 -13.85 -15.36 -14.56
N PRO A 55 -14.45 -16.01 -15.60
CA PRO A 55 -15.69 -16.77 -15.45
C PRO A 55 -15.67 -17.71 -14.24
N PRO A 56 -16.80 -17.83 -13.52
CA PRO A 56 -16.86 -18.52 -12.24
C PRO A 56 -16.60 -20.02 -12.39
N GLY A 57 -15.34 -20.41 -12.32
CA GLY A 57 -14.94 -21.66 -11.70
C GLY A 57 -14.63 -21.36 -10.25
N TYR A 58 -15.35 -21.98 -9.30
CA TYR A 58 -15.22 -21.80 -7.85
C TYR A 58 -13.81 -21.34 -7.43
N ILE A 59 -13.65 -20.04 -7.14
CA ILE A 59 -12.46 -19.56 -6.45
C ILE A 59 -12.59 -20.06 -5.01
N ARG A 60 -11.96 -21.20 -4.72
CA ARG A 60 -11.89 -21.73 -3.35
C ARG A 60 -11.08 -20.76 -2.51
N GLY A 61 -11.41 -20.61 -1.22
CA GLY A 61 -10.68 -19.71 -0.32
C GLY A 61 -9.17 -19.97 -0.24
N SER A 62 -8.71 -21.19 -0.54
CA SER A 62 -7.29 -21.51 -0.65
C SER A 62 -6.59 -20.78 -1.81
N LEU A 63 -7.28 -20.54 -2.92
CA LEU A 63 -6.72 -19.82 -4.07
C LEU A 63 -6.53 -18.33 -3.76
N ILE A 64 -7.42 -17.74 -2.94
CA ILE A 64 -7.28 -16.35 -2.49
C ILE A 64 -6.00 -16.23 -1.66
N ARG A 65 -5.86 -17.09 -0.65
CA ARG A 65 -4.67 -17.11 0.22
C ARG A 65 -3.36 -17.27 -0.57
N GLU A 66 -3.35 -18.17 -1.56
CA GLU A 66 -2.15 -18.36 -2.39
C GLU A 66 -1.82 -17.14 -3.25
N ARG A 67 -2.81 -16.34 -3.66
CA ARG A 67 -2.58 -15.10 -4.38
C ARG A 67 -2.00 -14.02 -3.48
N ASP A 68 -2.47 -13.92 -2.25
CA ASP A 68 -1.91 -13.00 -1.25
C ASP A 68 -0.39 -13.23 -1.08
N TRP A 69 0.08 -14.49 -1.22
CA TRP A 69 1.52 -14.79 -1.18
C TRP A 69 2.30 -14.13 -2.33
N PHE A 70 1.71 -14.07 -3.52
CA PHE A 70 2.30 -13.38 -4.66
C PHE A 70 2.23 -11.87 -4.51
N ASP A 71 1.20 -11.34 -3.86
CA ASP A 71 1.11 -9.92 -3.55
C ASP A 71 2.28 -9.53 -2.61
N TYR A 72 2.54 -10.29 -1.54
CA TYR A 72 3.72 -10.08 -0.68
C TYR A 72 5.05 -10.18 -1.44
N LEU A 73 5.17 -11.14 -2.37
CA LEU A 73 6.38 -11.29 -3.19
C LEU A 73 6.61 -10.07 -4.10
N LEU A 74 5.54 -9.56 -4.71
CA LEU A 74 5.60 -8.39 -5.58
C LEU A 74 5.81 -7.09 -4.80
N GLU A 75 5.26 -6.98 -3.60
CA GLU A 75 5.57 -5.90 -2.65
C GLU A 75 7.06 -5.88 -2.31
N TYR A 76 7.65 -7.03 -1.95
CA TYR A 76 9.08 -7.13 -1.69
C TYR A 76 9.94 -6.63 -2.86
N TYR A 77 9.65 -7.09 -4.09
CA TYR A 77 10.38 -6.60 -5.27
C TYR A 77 10.14 -5.13 -5.59
N SER A 78 8.97 -4.60 -5.23
CA SER A 78 8.68 -3.17 -5.33
C SER A 78 9.53 -2.34 -4.38
N ILE A 79 9.72 -2.82 -3.14
CA ILE A 79 10.61 -2.20 -2.16
C ILE A 79 12.07 -2.21 -2.64
N LEU A 80 12.52 -3.34 -3.21
CA LEU A 80 13.87 -3.43 -3.78
C LEU A 80 14.09 -2.48 -4.96
N GLU A 81 13.08 -2.24 -5.79
CA GLU A 81 13.20 -1.24 -6.86
C GLU A 81 13.37 0.18 -6.31
N ILE A 82 12.60 0.56 -5.29
CA ILE A 82 12.72 1.89 -4.66
C ILE A 82 14.11 2.04 -4.03
N ALA A 83 14.58 1.04 -3.30
CA ALA A 83 15.91 1.02 -2.71
C ALA A 83 17.02 1.08 -3.79
N GLY A 84 16.85 0.34 -4.89
CA GLY A 84 17.77 0.35 -6.02
C GLY A 84 17.83 1.70 -6.75
N ALA A 85 16.69 2.40 -6.87
CA ALA A 85 16.63 3.75 -7.44
C ALA A 85 17.31 4.81 -6.54
N LEU A 86 17.37 4.55 -5.23
CA LEU A 86 18.09 5.35 -4.26
C LEU A 86 19.58 4.99 -4.15
N GLN A 87 20.04 3.94 -4.84
CA GLN A 87 21.40 3.40 -4.73
C GLN A 87 21.75 2.94 -3.29
N SER A 88 20.74 2.48 -2.53
CA SER A 88 20.95 1.93 -1.18
C SER A 88 21.21 0.42 -1.17
N LEU A 89 21.03 -0.26 -2.30
CA LEU A 89 21.34 -1.68 -2.46
C LEU A 89 22.81 -1.90 -2.85
N PRO A 90 23.39 -3.09 -2.54
CA PRO A 90 24.69 -3.47 -3.08
C PRO A 90 24.71 -3.44 -4.61
N ASP A 91 25.81 -2.94 -5.19
CA ASP A 91 26.07 -2.95 -6.63
C ASP A 91 27.44 -3.60 -6.91
N PRO A 92 27.49 -4.82 -7.50
CA PRO A 92 26.34 -5.60 -7.96
C PRO A 92 25.53 -6.22 -6.80
N LEU A 93 24.26 -6.54 -7.08
CA LEU A 93 23.43 -7.34 -6.18
C LEU A 93 24.00 -8.77 -6.03
N PRO A 94 23.79 -9.43 -4.87
CA PRO A 94 24.13 -10.85 -4.72
C PRO A 94 23.49 -11.71 -5.82
N ASP A 95 24.29 -12.61 -6.40
CA ASP A 95 23.87 -13.43 -7.54
C ASP A 95 22.66 -14.31 -7.20
N GLU A 96 22.58 -14.84 -5.98
CA GLU A 96 21.43 -15.63 -5.52
C GLU A 96 20.14 -14.82 -5.57
N LEU A 97 20.16 -13.57 -5.07
CA LEU A 97 19.00 -12.69 -5.07
C LEU A 97 18.60 -12.29 -6.50
N LYS A 98 19.58 -11.90 -7.33
CA LYS A 98 19.35 -11.54 -8.73
C LYS A 98 18.71 -12.69 -9.51
N ASN A 99 19.27 -13.90 -9.40
CA ASN A 99 18.79 -15.08 -10.10
C ASN A 99 17.39 -15.47 -9.62
N ARG A 100 17.15 -15.43 -8.30
CA ARG A 100 15.83 -15.68 -7.71
C ARG A 100 14.77 -14.70 -8.22
N ALA A 101 15.07 -13.41 -8.15
CA ALA A 101 14.15 -12.36 -8.58
C ALA A 101 13.83 -12.44 -10.07
N LEU A 102 14.83 -12.68 -10.92
CA LEU A 102 14.61 -12.89 -12.36
C LEU A 102 13.75 -14.11 -12.62
N GLN A 103 13.97 -15.21 -11.92
CA GLN A 103 13.16 -16.41 -12.07
C GLN A 103 11.69 -16.16 -11.70
N ASP A 104 11.45 -15.49 -10.56
CA ASP A 104 10.11 -15.19 -10.06
C ASP A 104 9.38 -14.19 -10.95
N LEU A 105 10.01 -13.05 -11.24
CA LEU A 105 9.40 -11.97 -12.03
C LEU A 105 9.29 -12.28 -13.52
N SER A 106 10.10 -13.21 -14.06
CA SER A 106 10.05 -13.59 -15.47
C SER A 106 9.11 -14.75 -15.76
N HIS A 107 8.63 -15.46 -14.73
CA HIS A 107 7.72 -16.58 -14.92
C HIS A 107 6.43 -16.11 -15.64
N PRO A 108 6.00 -16.73 -16.76
CA PRO A 108 4.90 -16.22 -17.58
C PRO A 108 3.58 -15.97 -16.85
N ALA A 109 3.21 -16.85 -15.91
CA ALA A 109 2.00 -16.69 -15.11
C ALA A 109 2.09 -15.51 -14.12
N VAL A 110 3.29 -15.26 -13.56
CA VAL A 110 3.51 -14.15 -12.61
C VAL A 110 3.51 -12.84 -13.38
N ARG A 111 4.20 -12.77 -14.54
CA ARG A 111 4.11 -11.63 -15.46
C ARG A 111 2.69 -11.30 -15.86
N LEU A 112 1.91 -12.30 -16.28
CA LEU A 112 0.51 -12.08 -16.63
C LEU A 112 -0.29 -11.48 -15.45
N TYR A 113 0.00 -11.92 -14.23
CA TYR A 113 -0.62 -11.39 -13.03
C TYR A 113 -0.32 -9.90 -12.83
N TYR A 114 0.95 -9.50 -12.72
CA TYR A 114 1.31 -8.12 -12.38
C TYR A 114 1.44 -7.15 -13.58
N GLU A 115 1.44 -7.64 -14.82
CA GLU A 115 1.48 -6.78 -16.02
C GLU A 115 0.08 -6.59 -16.64
N ARG A 116 -0.87 -7.48 -16.37
CA ARG A 116 -2.20 -7.46 -17.02
C ARG A 116 -3.38 -7.54 -16.07
N HIS A 117 -3.36 -8.45 -15.11
CA HIS A 117 -4.51 -8.63 -14.22
C HIS A 117 -4.56 -7.56 -13.13
N TYR A 118 -3.40 -7.29 -12.53
CA TYR A 118 -3.21 -6.29 -11.49
C TYR A 118 -1.94 -5.51 -11.84
N PRO A 119 -2.03 -4.51 -12.73
CA PRO A 119 -0.84 -3.80 -13.20
C PRO A 119 -0.06 -3.17 -12.04
N LEU A 120 1.19 -3.60 -11.85
CA LEU A 120 2.14 -3.06 -10.89
C LEU A 120 3.41 -2.62 -11.62
N LEU A 121 3.76 -1.34 -11.54
CA LEU A 121 4.90 -0.79 -12.27
C LEU A 121 6.25 -1.17 -11.64
N LEU A 122 6.35 -1.15 -10.31
CA LEU A 122 7.64 -1.32 -9.63
C LEU A 122 8.26 -2.72 -9.85
N PRO A 123 7.52 -3.84 -9.82
CA PRO A 123 8.08 -5.15 -10.17
C PRO A 123 8.56 -5.22 -11.63
N GLN A 124 7.91 -4.50 -12.56
CA GLN A 124 8.34 -4.41 -13.96
C GLN A 124 9.68 -3.68 -14.07
N LEU A 125 9.82 -2.55 -13.36
CA LEU A 125 11.07 -1.78 -13.33
C LEU A 125 12.20 -2.57 -12.69
N PHE A 126 11.93 -3.29 -11.59
CA PHE A 126 12.94 -4.14 -10.95
C PHE A 126 13.43 -5.23 -11.89
N ARG A 127 12.51 -5.96 -12.55
CA ARG A 127 12.87 -6.99 -13.53
C ARG A 127 13.75 -6.41 -14.64
N ARG A 128 13.36 -5.27 -15.21
CA ARG A 128 14.14 -4.60 -16.26
C ARG A 128 15.55 -4.24 -15.77
N ARG A 129 15.67 -3.67 -14.57
CA ARG A 129 16.97 -3.36 -13.95
C ARG A 129 17.87 -4.58 -13.85
N LEU A 130 17.33 -5.73 -13.45
CA LEU A 130 18.10 -6.98 -13.36
C LEU A 130 18.50 -7.54 -14.73
N GLU A 131 17.65 -7.38 -15.74
CA GLU A 131 17.88 -7.84 -17.12
C GLU A 131 18.93 -7.00 -17.86
N THR A 132 18.87 -5.66 -17.73
CA THR A 132 19.67 -4.74 -18.54
C THR A 132 20.78 -4.02 -17.77
N GLY A 133 20.73 -4.03 -16.44
CA GLY A 133 21.55 -3.17 -15.59
C GLY A 133 21.08 -1.70 -15.56
N GLU A 134 20.06 -1.34 -16.34
CA GLU A 134 19.52 0.03 -16.41
C GLU A 134 18.28 0.14 -15.51
N GLY A 135 18.33 1.08 -14.56
CA GLY A 135 17.20 1.39 -13.69
C GLY A 135 16.90 2.88 -13.67
N VAL A 136 15.69 3.24 -13.26
CA VAL A 136 15.37 4.64 -12.94
C VAL A 136 16.14 5.01 -11.67
N GLN A 137 16.78 6.17 -11.67
CA GLN A 137 17.63 6.63 -10.58
C GLN A 137 17.11 7.95 -10.04
N VAL A 138 17.12 8.09 -8.72
CA VAL A 138 16.85 9.37 -8.06
C VAL A 138 18.02 10.30 -8.34
N GLN A 139 17.73 11.47 -8.90
CA GLN A 139 18.74 12.49 -9.15
C GLN A 139 18.96 13.32 -7.89
N PHE A 140 20.21 13.42 -7.46
CA PHE A 140 20.63 14.31 -6.37
C PHE A 140 21.27 15.56 -6.98
N GLY A 141 20.83 16.74 -6.54
CA GLY A 141 21.37 18.01 -7.06
C GLY A 141 22.88 18.15 -6.80
N ALA A 142 23.61 18.79 -7.72
CA ALA A 142 25.07 18.92 -7.66
C ALA A 142 25.58 19.74 -6.46
N ASN A 143 24.77 20.65 -5.93
CA ASN A 143 25.10 21.48 -4.77
C ASN A 143 24.32 20.98 -3.54
N GLY A 144 25.00 20.34 -2.59
CA GLY A 144 24.36 19.72 -1.41
C GLY A 144 23.86 18.29 -1.63
N ALA A 145 24.57 17.51 -2.46
CA ALA A 145 24.21 16.13 -2.79
C ALA A 145 24.13 15.20 -1.56
N GLU A 146 24.95 15.45 -0.53
CA GLU A 146 24.97 14.65 0.71
C GLU A 146 23.69 14.87 1.53
N ASP A 147 23.36 16.12 1.87
CA ASP A 147 22.10 16.47 2.56
C ASP A 147 20.86 16.01 1.77
N SER A 148 20.91 16.12 0.44
CA SER A 148 19.82 15.65 -0.43
C SER A 148 19.65 14.14 -0.38
N ARG A 149 20.75 13.39 -0.32
CA ARG A 149 20.74 11.93 -0.22
C ARG A 149 20.28 11.46 1.15
N GLU A 150 20.80 12.07 2.22
CA GLU A 150 20.36 11.78 3.60
C GLU A 150 18.85 11.99 3.73
N LYS A 151 18.33 13.11 3.21
CA LYS A 151 16.89 13.38 3.19
C LYS A 151 16.10 12.33 2.40
N ALA A 152 16.57 11.91 1.23
CA ALA A 152 15.89 10.89 0.43
C ALA A 152 15.84 9.53 1.15
N TYR A 153 16.94 9.14 1.82
CA TYR A 153 16.99 7.93 2.64
C TYR A 153 16.06 8.02 3.85
N TYR A 154 16.04 9.16 4.56
CA TYR A 154 15.11 9.40 5.65
C TYR A 154 13.65 9.23 5.19
N LEU A 155 13.27 9.83 4.06
CA LEU A 155 11.93 9.70 3.51
C LEU A 155 11.61 8.25 3.14
N PHE A 156 12.59 7.49 2.64
CA PHE A 156 12.43 6.06 2.40
C PHE A 156 12.26 5.27 3.69
N SER A 157 13.00 5.56 4.76
CA SER A 157 12.79 4.95 6.09
C SER A 157 11.38 5.22 6.62
N VAL A 158 10.91 6.46 6.52
CA VAL A 158 9.53 6.85 6.89
C VAL A 158 8.50 6.07 6.06
N PHE A 159 8.74 5.93 4.76
CA PHE A 159 7.91 5.11 3.87
C PHE A 159 7.87 3.64 4.32
N ILE A 160 9.01 3.02 4.64
CA ILE A 160 9.05 1.64 5.10
C ILE A 160 8.28 1.46 6.41
N GLY A 161 8.42 2.40 7.35
CA GLY A 161 7.62 2.39 8.58
C GLY A 161 6.12 2.47 8.29
N LEU A 162 5.72 3.33 7.36
CA LEU A 162 4.33 3.50 6.96
C LEU A 162 3.77 2.26 6.24
N ALA A 163 4.54 1.65 5.33
CA ALA A 163 4.16 0.43 4.61
C ALA A 163 4.05 -0.76 5.56
N THR A 164 5.02 -0.92 6.46
CA THR A 164 5.01 -1.99 7.46
C THR A 164 3.80 -1.87 8.38
N TRP A 165 3.46 -0.65 8.82
CA TRP A 165 2.27 -0.43 9.63
C TRP A 165 0.98 -0.74 8.85
N MET A 166 0.89 -0.26 7.61
CA MET A 166 -0.29 -0.45 6.76
C MET A 166 -0.54 -1.92 6.43
N CYS A 167 0.50 -2.69 6.11
CA CYS A 167 0.37 -4.10 5.73
C CYS A 167 0.18 -5.06 6.92
N ASN A 168 0.63 -4.70 8.12
CA ASN A 168 0.59 -5.59 9.30
C ASN A 168 -0.54 -5.28 10.30
N ASP A 169 -1.31 -4.22 10.09
CA ASP A 169 -2.40 -3.85 10.98
C ASP A 169 -3.69 -4.63 10.62
N PRO A 170 -4.18 -5.53 11.50
CA PRO A 170 -5.29 -6.43 11.17
C PRO A 170 -6.63 -5.69 11.00
N GLU A 171 -6.79 -4.51 11.59
CA GLU A 171 -7.97 -3.69 11.35
C GLU A 171 -7.92 -3.02 9.99
N ILE A 172 -6.76 -2.46 9.58
CA ILE A 172 -6.56 -1.93 8.23
C ILE A 172 -6.79 -3.04 7.19
N GLU A 173 -6.21 -4.22 7.39
CA GLU A 173 -6.42 -5.37 6.50
C GLU A 173 -7.90 -5.74 6.39
N THR A 174 -8.65 -5.73 7.50
CA THR A 174 -10.09 -6.02 7.45
C THR A 174 -10.86 -4.98 6.63
N PHE A 175 -10.49 -3.70 6.73
CA PHE A 175 -11.07 -2.64 5.91
C PHE A 175 -10.70 -2.78 4.43
N GLN A 176 -9.43 -3.02 4.13
CA GLN A 176 -8.93 -3.24 2.77
C GLN A 176 -9.56 -4.48 2.11
N TRP A 177 -9.73 -5.56 2.87
CA TRP A 177 -10.43 -6.75 2.42
C TRP A 177 -11.86 -6.41 1.98
N PHE A 178 -12.58 -5.60 2.76
CA PHE A 178 -13.92 -5.14 2.37
C PHE A 178 -13.88 -4.21 1.16
N LEU A 179 -12.87 -3.33 1.10
CA LEU A 179 -12.65 -2.48 -0.05
C LEU A 179 -12.41 -3.32 -1.31
N ASP A 180 -11.75 -4.47 -1.21
CA ASP A 180 -11.52 -5.38 -2.33
C ASP A 180 -12.65 -6.41 -2.55
N ASP A 181 -13.90 -6.01 -2.30
CA ASP A 181 -15.11 -6.85 -2.42
C ASP A 181 -15.15 -8.10 -1.54
N GLY A 182 -14.21 -8.22 -0.61
CA GLY A 182 -14.16 -9.27 0.38
C GLY A 182 -15.34 -9.22 1.36
N MET A 183 -15.68 -10.39 1.89
CA MET A 183 -16.67 -10.57 2.94
C MET A 183 -16.06 -11.36 4.10
N ARG A 184 -16.31 -10.93 5.33
CA ARG A 184 -15.84 -11.61 6.55
C ARG A 184 -16.87 -11.44 7.66
N GLY A 185 -17.22 -12.52 8.34
CA GLY A 185 -18.25 -12.49 9.39
C GLY A 185 -19.64 -12.04 8.92
N GLY A 186 -19.95 -12.17 7.62
CA GLY A 186 -21.21 -11.71 7.02
C GLY A 186 -21.28 -10.22 6.70
N PHE A 187 -20.19 -9.47 6.94
CA PHE A 187 -20.09 -8.03 6.65
C PHE A 187 -19.26 -7.78 5.39
N LYS A 188 -19.53 -6.65 4.74
CA LYS A 188 -18.77 -6.12 3.60
C LYS A 188 -18.76 -4.58 3.62
N ILE A 189 -18.12 -3.95 2.64
CA ILE A 189 -17.89 -2.49 2.63
C ILE A 189 -19.15 -1.63 2.84
N ARG A 190 -20.31 -2.06 2.29
CA ARG A 190 -21.57 -1.32 2.47
C ARG A 190 -22.00 -1.19 3.93
N ASP A 191 -21.63 -2.15 4.77
CA ASP A 191 -21.98 -2.18 6.18
C ASP A 191 -21.07 -1.22 6.95
N THR A 192 -19.78 -1.18 6.59
CA THR A 192 -18.81 -0.19 7.09
C THR A 192 -19.27 1.24 6.78
N ILE A 193 -19.62 1.54 5.52
CA ILE A 193 -20.10 2.87 5.12
C ILE A 193 -21.38 3.26 5.87
N ARG A 194 -22.28 2.30 6.13
CA ARG A 194 -23.52 2.56 6.88
C ARG A 194 -23.22 2.99 8.32
N VAL A 195 -22.29 2.32 8.99
CA VAL A 195 -21.90 2.66 10.37
C VAL A 195 -21.15 3.98 10.43
N ILE A 196 -20.22 4.26 9.51
CA ILE A 196 -19.47 5.53 9.50
C ILE A 196 -20.41 6.74 9.35
N ARG A 197 -21.48 6.60 8.57
CA ARG A 197 -22.50 7.65 8.43
C ARG A 197 -23.37 7.87 9.67
N ASN A 198 -23.35 6.94 10.62
CA ASN A 198 -24.13 7.06 11.85
C ASN A 198 -23.19 7.31 13.03
N ARG A 199 -23.27 8.52 13.58
CA ARG A 199 -22.43 8.99 14.68
C ARG A 199 -22.36 8.04 15.86
N ASP A 200 -23.51 7.66 16.41
CA ASP A 200 -23.56 6.87 17.64
C ASP A 200 -23.05 5.45 17.40
N GLN A 201 -23.32 4.88 16.23
CA GLN A 201 -22.80 3.56 15.87
C GLN A 201 -21.29 3.59 15.66
N PHE A 202 -20.76 4.59 14.97
CA PHE A 202 -19.31 4.76 14.80
C PHE A 202 -18.61 4.95 16.14
N ALA A 203 -19.11 5.87 16.99
CA ALA A 203 -18.57 6.11 18.32
C ALA A 203 -18.59 4.84 19.19
N ASN A 204 -19.69 4.09 19.17
CA ASN A 204 -19.79 2.81 19.85
C ASN A 204 -18.79 1.78 19.30
N SER A 205 -18.59 1.72 17.98
CA SER A 205 -17.62 0.79 17.38
C SER A 205 -16.18 1.08 17.80
N ILE A 206 -15.74 2.34 17.80
CA ILE A 206 -14.36 2.71 18.15
C ILE A 206 -14.07 2.66 19.66
N THR A 207 -15.09 2.80 20.51
CA THR A 207 -14.95 2.78 21.98
C THR A 207 -15.07 1.39 22.60
N LYS A 208 -15.52 0.39 21.84
CA LYS A 208 -15.57 -1.01 22.31
C LYS A 208 -14.17 -1.51 22.69
N SER A 209 -14.11 -2.24 23.80
CA SER A 209 -12.94 -3.03 24.18
C SER A 209 -12.64 -4.09 23.12
N GLU A 210 -11.36 -4.42 22.93
CA GLU A 210 -10.90 -5.34 21.88
C GLU A 210 -11.66 -6.69 21.89
N SER A 211 -11.89 -7.26 23.07
CA SER A 211 -12.62 -8.53 23.26
C SER A 211 -14.10 -8.51 22.82
N LYS A 212 -14.70 -7.33 22.65
CA LYS A 212 -16.10 -7.15 22.25
C LYS A 212 -16.27 -6.73 20.79
N ARG A 213 -15.16 -6.52 20.07
CA ARG A 213 -15.17 -6.07 18.68
C ARG A 213 -15.50 -7.24 17.77
N ASN A 214 -16.53 -7.08 16.95
CA ASN A 214 -16.80 -7.99 15.84
C ASN A 214 -16.02 -7.55 14.57
N THR A 215 -16.20 -8.27 13.46
CA THR A 215 -15.52 -7.93 12.19
C THR A 215 -15.89 -6.55 11.65
N LEU A 216 -17.15 -6.13 11.82
CA LEU A 216 -17.58 -4.79 11.41
C LEU A 216 -16.86 -3.72 12.24
N ASP A 217 -16.79 -3.87 13.56
CA ASP A 217 -16.06 -2.95 14.45
C ASP A 217 -14.59 -2.83 14.03
N LYS A 218 -13.94 -3.96 13.68
CA LYS A 218 -12.57 -3.96 13.15
C LYS A 218 -12.44 -3.18 11.84
N SER A 219 -13.40 -3.33 10.91
CA SER A 219 -13.40 -2.55 9.66
C SER A 219 -13.58 -1.05 9.90
N ILE A 220 -14.36 -0.65 10.91
CA ILE A 220 -14.55 0.76 11.27
C ILE A 220 -13.28 1.37 11.84
N ILE A 221 -12.59 0.64 12.71
CA ILE A 221 -11.28 1.04 13.23
C ILE A 221 -10.25 1.08 12.10
N GLY A 222 -10.28 0.10 11.21
CA GLY A 222 -9.44 0.04 10.01
C GLY A 222 -9.63 1.24 9.10
N PHE A 223 -10.88 1.68 8.89
CA PHE A 223 -11.19 2.91 8.16
C PHE A 223 -10.55 4.14 8.82
N GLN A 224 -10.69 4.30 10.13
CA GLN A 224 -10.08 5.43 10.85
C GLN A 224 -8.55 5.44 10.68
N LYS A 225 -7.91 4.29 10.89
CA LYS A 225 -6.45 4.12 10.69
C LYS A 225 -6.05 4.37 9.24
N PHE A 226 -6.88 3.96 8.27
CA PHE A 226 -6.64 4.22 6.85
C PHE A 226 -6.73 5.72 6.50
N VAL A 227 -7.64 6.49 7.13
CA VAL A 227 -7.66 7.95 6.99
C VAL A 227 -6.38 8.57 7.56
N GLU A 228 -5.90 8.12 8.71
CA GLU A 228 -4.61 8.55 9.26
C GLU A 228 -3.45 8.21 8.32
N PHE A 229 -3.44 7.00 7.75
CA PHE A 229 -2.50 6.61 6.70
C PHE A 229 -2.53 7.58 5.52
N CYS A 230 -3.71 7.94 5.01
CA CYS A 230 -3.83 8.89 3.90
C CYS A 230 -3.20 10.26 4.23
N ILE A 231 -3.40 10.78 5.44
CA ILE A 231 -2.80 12.05 5.89
C ILE A 231 -1.28 11.94 5.92
N ARG A 232 -0.74 10.90 6.57
CA ARG A 232 0.71 10.67 6.67
C ARG A 232 1.36 10.43 5.32
N PHE A 233 0.70 9.65 4.47
CA PHE A 233 1.20 9.33 3.13
C PHE A 233 1.23 10.57 2.24
N HIS A 234 0.19 11.40 2.28
CA HIS A 234 0.18 12.67 1.56
C HIS A 234 1.32 13.59 2.01
N GLN A 235 1.53 13.75 3.33
CA GLN A 235 2.64 14.54 3.87
C GLN A 235 4.02 14.00 3.45
N LEU A 236 4.18 12.68 3.41
CA LEU A 236 5.39 12.02 2.91
C LEU A 236 5.61 12.32 1.43
N LEU A 237 4.58 12.23 0.58
CA LEU A 237 4.69 12.56 -0.85
C LEU A 237 5.04 14.03 -1.06
N GLU A 238 4.45 14.96 -0.31
CA GLU A 238 4.79 16.38 -0.38
C GLU A 238 6.24 16.63 0.04
N SER A 239 6.70 15.94 1.10
CA SER A 239 8.10 16.01 1.55
C SER A 239 9.08 15.42 0.54
N ALA A 240 8.64 14.46 -0.26
CA ALA A 240 9.39 13.83 -1.36
C ALA A 240 9.33 14.61 -2.68
N HIS A 241 8.59 15.73 -2.77
CA HIS A 241 8.50 16.56 -3.98
C HIS A 241 9.87 16.93 -4.61
N PRO A 242 10.94 17.23 -3.84
CA PRO A 242 12.27 17.47 -4.42
C PRO A 242 12.91 16.26 -5.12
N PHE A 243 12.35 15.06 -4.95
CA PHE A 243 12.83 13.80 -5.50
C PHE A 243 11.73 13.13 -6.36
N PRO A 244 11.45 13.62 -7.57
CA PRO A 244 10.27 13.18 -8.35
C PRO A 244 10.22 11.67 -8.62
N VAL A 245 11.38 11.05 -8.87
CA VAL A 245 11.48 9.59 -9.03
C VAL A 245 11.05 8.86 -7.76
N LEU A 246 11.58 9.27 -6.60
CA LEU A 246 11.19 8.68 -5.33
C LEU A 246 9.71 8.89 -5.08
N GLN A 247 9.21 10.14 -5.16
CA GLN A 247 7.80 10.46 -4.96
C GLN A 247 6.88 9.60 -5.86
N GLY A 248 7.23 9.47 -7.13
CA GLY A 248 6.49 8.64 -8.08
C GLY A 248 6.50 7.17 -7.70
N GLN A 249 7.64 6.62 -7.31
CA GLN A 249 7.71 5.22 -6.89
C GLN A 249 6.98 4.95 -5.56
N LEU A 250 7.07 5.87 -4.59
CA LEU A 250 6.29 5.78 -3.34
C LEU A 250 4.78 5.75 -3.63
N TRP A 251 4.31 6.62 -4.52
CA TRP A 251 2.94 6.63 -5.01
C TRP A 251 2.54 5.30 -5.65
N GLN A 252 3.34 4.82 -6.59
CA GLN A 252 3.09 3.59 -7.34
C GLN A 252 3.00 2.34 -6.45
N PHE A 253 3.65 2.34 -5.28
CA PHE A 253 3.52 1.25 -4.32
C PHE A 253 2.10 1.11 -3.76
N PHE A 254 1.40 2.23 -3.53
CA PHE A 254 0.05 2.22 -2.93
C PHE A 254 -1.09 2.54 -3.91
N GLU A 255 -0.78 2.86 -5.17
CA GLU A 255 -1.75 3.30 -6.17
C GLU A 255 -2.97 2.39 -6.28
N TYR A 256 -2.77 1.06 -6.24
CA TYR A 256 -3.85 0.07 -6.29
C TYR A 256 -4.98 0.38 -5.29
N TRP A 257 -4.63 0.69 -4.04
CA TRP A 257 -5.61 0.95 -3.00
C TRP A 257 -6.39 2.23 -3.24
N PHE A 258 -5.76 3.24 -3.83
CA PHE A 258 -6.43 4.49 -4.17
C PHE A 258 -7.34 4.35 -5.40
N VAL A 259 -6.97 3.52 -6.37
CA VAL A 259 -7.86 3.15 -7.49
C VAL A 259 -9.10 2.44 -6.93
N ALA A 260 -8.91 1.40 -6.11
CA ALA A 260 -10.00 0.68 -5.47
C ALA A 260 -10.88 1.59 -4.60
N LEU A 261 -10.26 2.53 -3.87
CA LEU A 261 -10.96 3.55 -3.08
C LEU A 261 -11.83 4.44 -3.96
N SER A 262 -11.26 5.00 -5.03
CA SER A 262 -11.96 5.88 -5.98
C SER A 262 -13.19 5.21 -6.57
N ASP A 263 -13.02 3.97 -7.05
CA ASP A 263 -14.04 3.23 -7.78
C ASP A 263 -15.23 2.84 -6.88
N LYS A 264 -14.95 2.43 -5.64
CA LYS A 264 -15.95 1.80 -4.78
C LYS A 264 -16.57 2.73 -3.76
N VAL A 265 -15.76 3.64 -3.19
CA VAL A 265 -16.18 4.40 -2.01
C VAL A 265 -15.73 5.85 -1.98
N GLY A 266 -15.04 6.36 -3.01
CA GLY A 266 -14.39 7.67 -2.99
C GLY A 266 -15.33 8.80 -2.54
N ARG A 267 -16.55 8.85 -3.12
CA ARG A 267 -17.59 9.81 -2.70
C ARG A 267 -18.07 9.58 -1.27
N TYR A 268 -18.29 8.33 -0.89
CA TYR A 268 -18.80 7.99 0.45
C TYR A 268 -17.79 8.26 1.56
N VAL A 269 -16.50 8.11 1.29
CA VAL A 269 -15.42 8.41 2.24
C VAL A 269 -15.32 9.92 2.46
N LEU A 270 -15.38 10.72 1.39
CA LEU A 270 -15.36 12.18 1.53
C LEU A 270 -16.61 12.70 2.25
N GLU A 271 -17.79 12.15 1.93
CA GLU A 271 -19.04 12.46 2.65
C GLU A 271 -18.97 12.08 4.13
N ALA A 272 -18.48 10.87 4.43
CA ALA A 272 -18.29 10.40 5.80
C ALA A 272 -17.35 11.31 6.60
N VAL A 273 -16.23 11.70 5.99
CA VAL A 273 -15.27 12.61 6.62
C VAL A 273 -15.88 13.99 6.85
N GLN A 274 -16.66 14.51 5.90
CA GLN A 274 -17.40 15.77 6.07
C GLN A 274 -18.39 15.69 7.23
N HIS A 275 -19.11 14.58 7.37
CA HIS A 275 -20.08 14.41 8.44
C HIS A 275 -19.46 14.49 9.83
N PHE A 276 -18.18 14.12 10.02
CA PHE A 276 -17.52 14.25 11.32
C PHE A 276 -17.40 15.70 11.79
N ALA A 277 -17.25 16.67 10.88
CA ALA A 277 -17.19 18.09 11.25
C ALA A 277 -18.53 18.60 11.79
N ASP A 278 -19.65 17.99 11.39
CA ASP A 278 -20.99 18.34 11.83
C ASP A 278 -21.34 17.72 13.20
N TRP A 279 -20.46 16.89 13.77
CA TRP A 279 -20.73 16.21 15.04
C TRP A 279 -20.55 17.15 16.23
N GLU A 280 -21.65 17.55 16.85
CA GLU A 280 -21.62 18.36 18.06
C GLU A 280 -21.09 17.59 19.28
N PRO A 281 -20.02 18.02 19.98
CA PRO A 281 -19.52 17.31 21.17
C PRO A 281 -20.63 17.09 22.22
N LEU A 282 -20.62 15.92 22.89
CA LEU A 282 -21.72 15.46 23.75
C LEU A 282 -21.83 16.19 25.11
N ASP A 283 -20.76 16.71 25.73
CA ASP A 283 -20.85 17.55 26.95
C ASP A 283 -19.53 18.25 27.39
N ASN A 284 -19.67 19.46 27.97
CA ASN A 284 -18.81 20.31 28.84
C ASN A 284 -17.39 20.84 28.47
N LEU A 285 -17.18 22.09 28.94
CA LEU A 285 -16.02 23.00 29.14
C LEU A 285 -14.91 23.16 28.07
N ASP A 286 -14.59 22.15 27.28
CA ASP A 286 -13.55 22.24 26.23
C ASP A 286 -14.10 22.11 24.80
N ARG A 287 -15.40 22.36 24.67
CA ARG A 287 -16.18 22.17 23.44
C ARG A 287 -15.58 22.93 22.24
N GLN A 288 -15.02 24.11 22.47
CA GLN A 288 -14.42 24.92 21.40
C GLN A 288 -13.10 24.35 20.90
N GLN A 289 -12.23 23.86 21.80
CA GLN A 289 -10.95 23.27 21.42
C GLN A 289 -11.17 21.93 20.71
N ALA A 290 -11.98 21.05 21.30
CA ALA A 290 -12.33 19.77 20.69
C ALA A 290 -12.97 19.94 19.31
N LYS A 291 -13.85 20.93 19.14
CA LYS A 291 -14.44 21.26 17.83
C LYS A 291 -13.38 21.71 16.84
N LYS A 292 -12.46 22.61 17.23
CA LYS A 292 -11.36 23.06 16.35
C LYS A 292 -10.44 21.91 15.94
N GLU A 293 -10.12 21.00 16.86
CA GLU A 293 -9.27 19.83 16.57
C GLU A 293 -9.94 18.86 15.60
N VAL A 294 -11.24 18.61 15.76
CA VAL A 294 -12.03 17.81 14.82
C VAL A 294 -12.12 18.49 13.46
N GLU A 295 -12.40 19.79 13.41
CA GLU A 295 -12.44 20.57 12.16
C GLU A 295 -11.10 20.51 11.42
N GLU A 296 -9.98 20.66 12.13
CA GLU A 296 -8.65 20.58 11.55
C GLU A 296 -8.32 19.17 11.06
N TYR A 297 -8.64 18.14 11.83
CA TYR A 297 -8.48 16.75 11.40
C TYR A 297 -9.30 16.45 10.14
N VAL A 298 -10.57 16.86 10.11
CA VAL A 298 -11.45 16.69 8.94
C VAL A 298 -10.88 17.41 7.73
N ARG A 299 -10.43 18.65 7.89
CA ARG A 299 -9.80 19.43 6.80
C ARG A 299 -8.55 18.73 6.26
N LEU A 300 -7.67 18.24 7.14
CA LEU A 300 -6.46 17.50 6.75
C LEU A 300 -6.79 16.18 6.04
N ALA A 301 -7.77 15.43 6.55
CA ALA A 301 -8.25 14.19 5.95
C ALA A 301 -8.81 14.44 4.55
N GLN A 302 -9.70 15.42 4.39
CA GLN A 302 -10.29 15.78 3.10
C GLN A 302 -9.24 16.22 2.08
N THR A 303 -8.34 17.11 2.49
CA THR A 303 -7.27 17.61 1.61
C THR A 303 -6.39 16.46 1.15
N SER A 304 -5.98 15.59 2.07
CA SER A 304 -5.09 14.46 1.78
C SER A 304 -5.76 13.43 0.89
N ILE A 305 -6.97 12.99 1.23
CA ILE A 305 -7.71 12.00 0.43
C ILE A 305 -8.01 12.56 -0.96
N SER A 306 -8.43 13.82 -1.08
CA SER A 306 -8.72 14.44 -2.37
C SER A 306 -7.48 14.58 -3.24
N SER A 307 -6.34 14.98 -2.66
CA SER A 307 -5.04 15.06 -3.35
C SER A 307 -4.61 13.68 -3.88
N LEU A 308 -4.69 12.65 -3.03
CA LEU A 308 -4.34 11.28 -3.40
C LEU A 308 -5.28 10.72 -4.48
N LEU A 309 -6.59 10.94 -4.36
CA LEU A 309 -7.56 10.52 -5.39
C LEU A 309 -7.37 11.27 -6.72
N ALA A 310 -7.00 12.56 -6.68
CA ALA A 310 -6.74 13.33 -7.89
C ALA A 310 -5.51 12.83 -8.67
N ARG A 311 -4.51 12.29 -7.97
CA ARG A 311 -3.32 11.68 -8.62
C ARG A 311 -3.68 10.47 -9.48
N ASN A 312 -4.70 9.68 -9.12
CA ASN A 312 -5.23 8.59 -9.96
C ASN A 312 -5.78 9.10 -11.31
N GLY A 313 -6.46 10.25 -11.30
CA GLY A 313 -7.05 10.85 -12.50
C GLY A 313 -6.02 11.32 -13.51
N LEU A 314 -4.82 11.70 -13.05
CA LEU A 314 -3.71 12.08 -13.92
C LEU A 314 -2.99 10.85 -14.50
N ALA A 315 -2.88 9.75 -13.74
CA ALA A 315 -2.26 8.51 -14.21
C ALA A 315 -3.10 7.78 -15.27
N SER A 316 -4.43 7.82 -15.14
CA SER A 316 -5.37 7.20 -16.09
C SER A 316 -5.58 8.00 -17.38
N GLY A 317 -5.19 9.28 -17.41
CA GLY A 317 -5.26 10.13 -18.61
C GLY A 317 -4.12 9.94 -19.63
N GLY A 318 -3.10 9.12 -19.30
CA GLY A 318 -1.90 8.93 -20.13
C GLY A 318 -1.80 7.57 -20.86
N GLY A 319 -2.80 6.70 -20.77
CA GLY A 319 -2.71 5.32 -21.24
C GLY A 319 -3.69 4.94 -22.35
N LEU A 320 -3.16 4.84 -23.57
CA LEU A 320 -3.62 3.94 -24.65
C LEU A 320 -4.94 4.29 -25.35
N ALA A 321 -4.86 5.27 -26.27
CA ALA A 321 -5.48 5.07 -27.57
C ALA A 321 -4.81 3.84 -28.23
N GLY A 322 -5.42 2.67 -28.07
CA GLY A 322 -5.14 1.52 -28.92
C GLY A 322 -5.88 1.66 -30.26
N PRO A 323 -5.30 1.20 -31.38
CA PRO A 323 -5.94 1.20 -32.69
C PRO A 323 -7.21 0.35 -32.75
#